data_AF-A0AAD4LKS2-F1
#
_entry.id   AF-A0AAD4LKS2-F1
#
_cell.length_a   1.000
_cell.length_b   1.000
_cell.length_c   1.000
_cell.angle_alpha   90.00
_cell.angle_beta   90.00
_cell.angle_gamma   90.00
#
_symmetry.space_group_name_H-M   'P 1'
#
loop_
_entity.id
_entity.type
_entity.pdbx_description
1 polymer ?
#
loop_
_entity_poly.entity_id
_entity_poly.type
_entity_poly.pdbx_seq_one_letter_code
_entity_poly.pdbx_strand_id
1 'polypeptide(L)'
;MHARTSVKEREARILELESEIAELQKELGPGEDAQQIVSRHIKLLHRYNEAKDAAQIIIGKLAAHKQTTIRQIHEDYGLTGDD
;
A
#
# COMPACT_ATOMS: atom_id res chain seq x y z
N MET A 1 1.01 -0.28 -39.98
CA MET A 1 2.36 0.33 -39.97
C MET A 1 2.97 0.11 -38.59
N HIS A 2 3.79 -0.93 -38.43
CA HIS A 2 4.43 -1.22 -37.14
C HIS A 2 5.74 -0.43 -37.04
N ALA A 3 5.85 0.37 -36.00
CA ALA A 3 6.95 1.28 -35.72
C ALA A 3 8.31 0.55 -35.71
N ARG A 4 9.10 0.76 -36.77
CA ARG A 4 10.54 0.59 -36.73
C ARG A 4 11.13 1.81 -36.02
N THR A 5 10.96 1.91 -34.71
CA THR A 5 11.93 2.68 -33.91
C THR A 5 13.31 2.11 -34.25
N SER A 6 14.20 2.97 -34.71
CA SER A 6 15.54 2.58 -35.13
C SER A 6 16.23 1.86 -33.98
N VAL A 7 16.98 0.80 -34.24
CA VAL A 7 17.70 0.04 -33.19
C VAL A 7 18.51 0.99 -32.29
N LYS A 8 19.07 2.05 -32.88
CA LYS A 8 19.77 3.14 -32.16
C LYS A 8 18.90 3.93 -31.18
N GLU A 9 17.64 4.20 -31.52
CA GLU A 9 16.72 4.92 -30.62
C GLU A 9 16.33 4.03 -29.43
N ARG A 10 16.22 2.72 -29.65
CA ARG A 10 15.97 1.74 -28.59
C ARG A 10 17.17 1.61 -27.67
N GLU A 11 18.38 1.55 -28.22
CA GLU A 11 19.64 1.53 -27.44
C GLU A 11 19.79 2.79 -26.59
N ALA A 12 19.54 3.97 -27.16
CA ALA A 12 19.56 5.23 -26.42
C ALA A 12 18.54 5.24 -25.27
N ARG A 13 17.34 4.70 -25.51
CA ARG A 13 16.29 4.60 -24.48
C ARG A 13 16.64 3.60 -23.38
N ILE A 14 17.30 2.49 -23.71
CA ILE A 14 17.78 1.52 -22.72
C ILE A 14 18.81 2.18 -21.81
N LEU A 15 19.78 2.91 -22.38
CA LEU A 15 20.80 3.64 -21.61
C LEU A 15 20.21 4.70 -20.68
N GLU A 16 19.21 5.47 -21.13
CA GLU A 16 18.48 6.41 -20.26
C GLU A 16 17.82 5.68 -19.09
N LEU A 17 17.09 4.60 -19.37
CA LEU A 17 16.38 3.83 -18.34
C LEU A 17 17.34 3.16 -17.35
N GLU A 18 18.49 2.66 -17.81
CA GLU A 18 19.52 2.11 -16.94
C GLU A 18 20.11 3.17 -15.99
N SER A 19 20.32 4.39 -16.49
CA SER A 19 20.77 5.51 -15.66
C SER A 19 19.73 5.89 -14.60
N GLU A 20 18.46 5.95 -14.99
CA GLU A 20 17.34 6.27 -14.08
C GLU A 20 17.19 5.19 -12.99
N ILE A 21 17.31 3.90 -13.36
CA ILE A 21 17.30 2.79 -12.40
C ILE A 21 18.46 2.92 -11.41
N ALA A 22 19.66 3.29 -11.87
CA ALA A 22 20.82 3.44 -11.00
C ALA A 22 20.65 4.61 -10.00
N GLU A 23 20.06 5.72 -10.43
CA GLU A 23 19.72 6.84 -9.53
C GLU A 23 18.67 6.43 -8.49
N LEU A 24 17.59 5.77 -8.91
CA LEU A 24 16.54 5.29 -8.01
C LEU A 24 17.06 4.24 -7.01
N GLN A 25 17.96 3.35 -7.43
CA GLN A 25 18.61 2.39 -6.54
C GLN A 25 19.50 3.08 -5.50
N LYS A 26 20.14 4.20 -5.86
CA LYS A 26 20.94 4.99 -4.93
C LYS A 26 20.07 5.68 -3.89
N GLU A 27 18.88 6.17 -4.28
CA GLU A 27 17.91 6.75 -3.33
C GLU A 27 17.33 5.71 -2.38
N LEU A 28 17.12 4.47 -2.85
CA LEU A 28 16.59 3.38 -2.04
C LEU A 28 17.54 2.92 -0.94
N GLY A 29 18.85 3.05 -1.15
CA GLY A 29 19.88 2.67 -0.20
C GLY A 29 20.50 1.28 -0.46
N PRO A 30 21.72 1.03 0.05
CA PRO A 30 22.49 -0.15 -0.30
C PRO A 30 21.86 -1.44 0.25
N GLY A 31 21.56 -2.39 -0.65
CA GLY A 31 21.09 -3.72 -0.31
C GLY A 31 19.58 -3.85 -0.09
N GLU A 32 18.82 -2.79 -0.34
CA GLU A 32 17.36 -2.82 -0.28
C GLU A 32 16.77 -3.21 -1.64
N ASP A 33 15.77 -4.11 -1.62
CA ASP A 33 15.03 -4.51 -2.81
C ASP A 33 13.66 -3.81 -2.79
N ALA A 34 13.46 -2.88 -3.72
CA ALA A 34 12.23 -2.09 -3.84
C ALA A 34 10.98 -2.99 -3.93
N GLN A 35 11.06 -4.11 -4.64
CA GLN A 35 9.93 -5.02 -4.78
C GLN A 35 9.59 -5.68 -3.44
N GLN A 36 10.60 -6.05 -2.65
CA GLN A 36 10.39 -6.64 -1.34
C GLN A 36 9.78 -5.64 -0.35
N ILE A 37 10.24 -4.38 -0.35
CA ILE A 37 9.68 -3.32 0.49
C ILE A 37 8.21 -3.09 0.15
N VAL A 38 7.91 -2.89 -1.13
CA VAL A 38 6.54 -2.65 -1.60
C VAL A 38 5.66 -3.86 -1.30
N SER A 39 6.14 -5.08 -1.57
CA SER A 39 5.40 -6.31 -1.27
C SER A 39 5.10 -6.44 0.23
N ARG A 40 6.08 -6.13 1.10
CA ARG A 40 5.87 -6.12 2.56
C ARG A 40 4.82 -5.07 2.95
N HIS A 41 4.90 -3.87 2.39
CA HIS A 41 3.96 -2.80 2.72
C HIS A 41 2.53 -3.14 2.29
N ILE A 42 2.36 -3.70 1.09
CA ILE A 42 1.07 -4.20 0.58
C ILE A 42 0.50 -5.27 1.52
N LYS A 43 1.32 -6.24 1.95
CA LYS A 43 0.88 -7.29 2.88
C LYS A 43 0.44 -6.72 4.22
N LEU A 44 1.17 -5.75 4.77
CA LEU A 44 0.81 -5.09 6.02
C LEU A 44 -0.50 -4.33 5.89
N LEU A 45 -0.69 -3.61 4.79
CA LEU A 45 -1.91 -2.85 4.54
C LEU A 45 -3.13 -3.77 4.39
N HIS A 46 -3.01 -4.88 3.66
CA HIS A 46 -4.08 -5.87 3.57
C HIS A 46 -4.43 -6.45 4.93
N ARG A 47 -3.43 -6.85 5.72
CA ARG A 47 -3.66 -7.39 7.06
C ARG A 47 -4.33 -6.39 7.99
N TYR A 48 -3.94 -5.12 7.92
CA TYR A 48 -4.59 -4.05 8.67
C TYR A 48 -6.06 -3.90 8.27
N ASN A 49 -6.34 -3.83 6.97
CA ASN A 49 -7.71 -3.70 6.46
C ASN A 49 -8.58 -4.89 6.85
N GLU A 50 -8.08 -6.12 6.71
CA GLU A 50 -8.80 -7.33 7.12
C GLU A 50 -9.14 -7.32 8.62
N ALA A 51 -8.18 -6.93 9.47
CA ALA A 51 -8.41 -6.83 10.91
C ALA A 51 -9.42 -5.72 11.25
N LYS A 52 -9.31 -4.57 10.58
CA LYS A 52 -10.24 -3.45 10.74
C LYS A 52 -11.65 -3.84 10.32
N ASP A 53 -11.82 -4.51 9.18
CA ASP A 53 -13.12 -4.94 8.68
C ASP A 53 -13.77 -5.97 9.60
N ALA A 54 -13.00 -6.95 10.08
CA ALA A 54 -13.46 -7.93 11.05
C ALA A 54 -13.90 -7.27 12.37
N ALA A 55 -13.12 -6.30 12.86
CA ALA A 55 -13.47 -5.52 14.05
C ALA A 55 -14.76 -4.72 13.82
N GLN A 56 -14.92 -4.07 12.66
CA GLN A 56 -16.10 -3.27 12.34
C GLN A 56 -17.37 -4.12 12.29
N ILE A 57 -17.29 -5.36 11.78
CA ILE A 57 -18.40 -6.33 11.80
C ILE A 57 -18.80 -6.65 13.25
N ILE A 58 -17.84 -6.92 14.12
CA ILE A 58 -18.09 -7.23 15.54
C ILE A 58 -18.71 -6.03 16.25
N ILE A 59 -18.17 -4.83 16.02
CA ILE A 59 -18.70 -3.57 16.56
C ILE A 59 -20.14 -3.35 16.10
N GLY A 60 -20.46 -3.59 14.83
CA GLY A 60 -21.82 -3.49 14.32
C GLY A 60 -22.80 -4.44 15.02
N LYS A 61 -22.39 -5.70 15.24
CA LYS A 61 -23.19 -6.68 16.00
C LYS A 61 -23.36 -6.26 17.46
N LEU A 62 -22.31 -5.74 18.08
CA LEU A 62 -22.33 -5.27 19.47
C LEU A 62 -23.27 -4.07 19.63
N ALA A 63 -23.21 -3.11 18.70
CA ALA A 63 -24.10 -1.95 18.67
C ALA A 63 -25.57 -2.38 18.57
N ALA A 64 -25.88 -3.32 17.67
CA ALA A 64 -27.22 -3.89 17.53
C ALA A 64 -27.70 -4.58 18.81
N HIS A 65 -26.85 -5.39 19.46
CA HIS A 65 -27.20 -6.06 20.72
C HIS A 65 -27.42 -5.07 21.87
N LYS A 66 -26.62 -4.00 21.93
CA LYS A 66 -26.76 -2.93 22.93
C LYS A 66 -27.83 -1.89 22.58
N GLN A 67 -28.54 -2.05 21.46
CA GLN A 67 -29.51 -1.07 20.94
C GLN A 67 -28.94 0.36 20.88
N THR A 68 -27.67 0.47 20.53
CA THR A 68 -26.95 1.74 20.46
C THR A 68 -26.33 1.91 19.07
N THR A 69 -25.73 3.07 18.83
CA THR A 69 -25.07 3.36 17.56
C THR A 69 -23.63 2.86 17.55
N ILE A 70 -23.10 2.55 16.37
CA ILE A 70 -21.67 2.21 16.18
C ILE A 70 -20.76 3.32 16.72
N ARG A 71 -21.16 4.58 16.55
CA ARG A 71 -20.44 5.74 17.06
C ARG A 71 -20.32 5.71 18.59
N GLN A 72 -21.41 5.40 19.29
CA GLN A 72 -21.38 5.28 20.75
C GLN A 72 -20.45 4.14 21.19
N ILE A 73 -20.46 3.01 20.49
CA ILE A 73 -19.49 1.93 20.77
C ILE A 73 -18.06 2.40 20.52
N HIS A 74 -17.79 3.17 19.47
CA HIS A 74 -16.46 3.73 19.27
C HIS A 74 -16.07 4.67 20.42
N GLU A 75 -16.98 5.52 20.90
CA GLU A 75 -16.73 6.40 22.06
C GLU A 75 -16.46 5.59 23.34
N ASP A 76 -17.31 4.59 23.63
CA ASP A 76 -17.22 3.75 24.82
C ASP A 76 -15.90 2.95 24.90
N TYR A 77 -15.35 2.55 23.74
CA TYR A 77 -14.12 1.76 23.63
C TYR A 77 -12.89 2.59 23.23
N GLY A 78 -13.00 3.92 23.15
CA GLY A 78 -11.87 4.80 22.81
C GLY A 78 -11.37 4.64 21.36
N LEU A 79 -12.25 4.26 20.43
CA LEU A 79 -11.97 4.07 19.00
C LEU A 79 -12.29 5.30 18.15
N THR A 80 -12.58 6.45 18.78
CA THR A 80 -12.86 7.74 18.13
C THR A 80 -11.57 8.43 17.69
N GLY A 81 -10.78 7.73 16.88
CA GLY A 81 -9.36 7.99 16.69
C GLY A 81 -8.96 9.43 16.37
N ASP A 82 -7.75 9.76 16.82
CA ASP A 82 -6.83 10.71 16.18
C ASP A 82 -5.50 10.02 15.75
N ASP A 83 -5.41 8.68 15.78
CA ASP A 83 -4.23 7.90 15.36
C ASP A 83 -4.43 7.18 14.01
#